data_AF-A0A921HNJ8-F1
#
_entry.id   AF-A0A921HNJ8-F1
#
_cell.length_a   1.000
_cell.length_b   1.000
_cell.length_c   1.000
_cell.angle_alpha   90.00
_cell.angle_beta   90.00
_cell.angle_gamma   90.00
#
_symmetry.space_group_name_H-M   'P 1'
#
loop_
_entity.id
_entity.type
_entity.pdbx_description
1 polymer ?
#
loop_
_entity_poly.entity_id
_entity_poly.type
_entity_poly.pdbx_seq_one_letter_code
_entity_poly.pdbx_strand_id
1 'polypeptide(L)'
;IDRDLIAAARTLGMSEEKIFWKIVIPLAKPGIMAGAVLSFARALGEFGATIMLAGNIPGKTQTMSTAIYAAVQANDQESAFLWAVIIIIFSLLVMMFMNYWLKKQKSMIE
;
A
#
# COMPACT_ATOMS: atom_id res chain seq x y z
N ILE A 1 -3.16 4.84 -20.64
CA ILE A 1 -2.12 5.64 -21.31
C ILE A 1 -2.39 5.54 -22.79
N ASP A 2 -2.56 6.68 -23.45
CA ASP A 2 -2.80 6.74 -24.89
C ASP A 2 -1.49 6.44 -25.65
N ARG A 3 -1.57 5.55 -26.65
CA ARG A 3 -0.41 5.17 -27.47
C ARG A 3 -0.01 6.29 -28.44
N ASP A 4 -0.97 7.13 -28.85
CA ASP A 4 -0.73 8.22 -29.78
C ASP A 4 0.15 9.31 -29.15
N LEU A 5 -0.02 9.52 -27.83
CA LEU A 5 0.82 10.43 -27.03
C LEU A 5 2.29 10.01 -26.99
N ILE A 6 2.54 8.70 -26.92
CA ILE A 6 3.89 8.13 -26.98
C ILE A 6 4.47 8.23 -28.40
N ALA A 7 3.66 7.94 -29.42
CA ALA A 7 4.08 8.05 -30.82
C ALA A 7 4.44 9.49 -31.20
N ALA A 8 3.64 10.47 -30.79
CA ALA A 8 3.92 11.89 -31.00
C ALA A 8 5.24 12.33 -30.33
N ALA A 9 5.50 11.88 -29.10
CA ALA A 9 6.75 12.19 -28.39
C ALA A 9 7.98 11.61 -29.10
N ARG A 10 7.87 10.41 -29.72
CA ARG A 10 8.93 9.82 -30.55
C ARG A 10 9.16 10.63 -31.82
N THR A 11 8.10 11.08 -32.49
CA THR A 11 8.23 11.94 -33.69
C THR A 11 8.91 13.27 -33.37
N LEU A 12 8.73 13.80 -32.16
CA LEU A 12 9.41 15.00 -31.66
C LEU A 12 10.88 14.75 -31.22
N GLY A 13 11.42 13.54 -31.46
CA GLY A 13 12.82 13.21 -31.17
C GLY A 13 13.12 12.94 -29.69
N MET A 14 12.10 12.67 -28.87
CA MET A 14 12.31 12.33 -27.47
C MET A 14 12.85 10.90 -27.32
N SER A 15 13.92 10.72 -26.53
CA SER A 15 14.44 9.39 -26.21
C SER A 15 13.47 8.60 -25.33
N GLU A 16 13.48 7.26 -25.43
CA GLU A 16 12.58 6.38 -24.66
C GLU A 16 12.66 6.61 -23.14
N GLU A 17 13.85 6.89 -22.62
CA GLU A 17 14.05 7.23 -21.20
C GLU A 17 13.31 8.51 -20.80
N LYS A 18 13.36 9.55 -21.64
CA LYS A 18 12.63 10.81 -21.40
C LYS A 18 11.13 10.59 -21.50
N ILE A 19 10.66 9.79 -22.45
CA ILE A 19 9.23 9.44 -22.60
C ILE A 19 8.75 8.70 -21.34
N PHE A 20 9.52 7.74 -20.84
CA PHE A 20 9.17 6.99 -19.64
C PHE A 20 9.01 7.90 -18.43
N TRP A 21 10.02 8.72 -18.11
CA TRP A 21 9.99 9.56 -16.92
C TRP A 21 9.06 10.77 -17.03
N LYS A 22 8.89 11.37 -18.22
CA LYS A 22 8.09 12.60 -18.42
C LYS A 22 6.64 12.35 -18.83
N ILE A 23 6.33 11.21 -19.46
CA ILE A 23 5.00 10.94 -20.01
C ILE A 23 4.39 9.73 -19.31
N VAL A 24 5.05 8.57 -19.36
CA VAL A 24 4.48 7.31 -18.85
C VAL A 24 4.28 7.37 -17.34
N ILE A 25 5.30 7.72 -16.56
CA ILE A 25 5.21 7.77 -15.09
C ILE A 25 4.15 8.77 -14.62
N PRO A 26 4.12 10.04 -15.09
CA PRO A 26 3.10 11.00 -14.69
C PRO A 26 1.68 10.58 -15.05
N LEU A 27 1.46 10.01 -16.23
CA LEU A 27 0.15 9.51 -16.66
C LEU A 27 -0.26 8.23 -15.90
N ALA A 28 0.70 7.39 -15.50
CA ALA A 28 0.46 6.20 -14.72
C ALA A 28 0.26 6.47 -13.22
N LYS A 29 0.52 7.71 -12.73
CA LYS A 29 0.43 8.07 -11.30
C LYS A 29 -0.85 7.55 -10.62
N PRO A 30 -2.08 7.74 -11.16
CA PRO A 30 -3.29 7.24 -10.49
C PRO A 30 -3.29 5.71 -10.33
N GLY A 31 -2.80 4.99 -11.35
CA GLY A 31 -2.70 3.53 -11.32
C GLY A 31 -1.62 3.03 -10.35
N ILE A 32 -0.44 3.67 -10.34
CA ILE A 32 0.64 3.36 -9.40
C ILE A 32 0.17 3.57 -7.95
N MET A 33 -0.50 4.69 -7.69
CA MET A 33 -1.03 4.98 -6.35
C MET A 33 -2.11 3.98 -5.94
N ALA A 34 -3.02 3.59 -6.84
CA ALA A 34 -4.02 2.55 -6.55
C ALA A 34 -3.36 1.20 -6.23
N GLY A 35 -2.34 0.82 -7.01
CA GLY A 35 -1.54 -0.39 -6.76
C GLY A 35 -0.80 -0.34 -5.43
N ALA A 36 -0.26 0.83 -5.06
CA ALA A 36 0.39 1.03 -3.77
C ALA A 36 -0.57 0.85 -2.59
N VAL A 37 -1.80 1.39 -2.68
CA VAL A 37 -2.85 1.19 -1.66
C VAL A 37 -3.20 -0.29 -1.52
N LEU A 38 -3.42 -0.98 -2.63
CA LEU A 38 -3.78 -2.40 -2.61
C LEU A 38 -2.65 -3.25 -2.02
N SER A 39 -1.40 -2.94 -2.39
CA SER A 39 -0.21 -3.65 -1.89
C SER A 39 -0.01 -3.40 -0.40
N PHE A 40 -0.24 -2.17 0.07
CA PHE A 40 -0.18 -1.81 1.48
C PHE A 40 -1.26 -2.54 2.29
N ALA A 41 -2.51 -2.53 1.82
CA ALA A 41 -3.59 -3.28 2.45
C ALA A 41 -3.26 -4.78 2.55
N ARG A 42 -2.66 -5.34 1.51
CA ARG A 42 -2.21 -6.74 1.51
C ARG A 42 -1.07 -7.01 2.50
N ALA A 43 -0.12 -6.08 2.62
CA ALA A 43 1.02 -6.20 3.53
C ALA A 43 0.62 -6.04 5.01
N LEU A 44 -0.36 -5.19 5.32
CA LEU A 44 -0.90 -5.06 6.68
C LEU A 44 -1.49 -6.36 7.21
N GLY A 45 -2.14 -7.12 6.32
CA GLY A 45 -2.70 -8.43 6.64
C GLY A 45 -1.67 -9.56 6.65
N GLU A 46 -0.38 -9.29 6.38
CA GLU A 46 0.60 -10.36 6.45
C GLU A 46 0.96 -10.77 7.88
N PHE A 47 1.02 -12.07 8.05
CA PHE A 47 1.28 -12.74 9.31
C PHE A 47 2.20 -13.95 9.10
N GLY A 48 1.87 -14.80 8.12
CA GLY A 48 2.56 -16.07 7.91
C GLY A 48 4.03 -15.89 7.54
N ALA A 49 4.30 -15.06 6.53
CA ALA A 49 5.67 -14.79 6.12
C ALA A 49 6.49 -14.16 7.26
N THR A 50 5.89 -13.22 8.00
CA THR A 50 6.57 -12.49 9.08
C THR A 50 6.96 -13.41 10.23
N ILE A 51 6.05 -14.28 10.70
CA ILE A 51 6.39 -15.18 11.82
C ILE A 51 7.40 -16.26 11.40
N MET A 52 7.38 -16.70 10.14
CA MET A 52 8.32 -17.70 9.63
C MET A 52 9.75 -17.14 9.45
N LEU A 53 9.88 -15.88 9.02
CA LEU A 53 11.18 -15.26 8.72
C LEU A 53 11.73 -14.41 9.87
N ALA A 54 10.90 -13.54 10.46
CA ALA A 54 11.31 -12.58 11.49
C ALA A 54 11.02 -13.06 12.93
N GLY A 55 10.24 -14.14 13.06
CA GLY A 55 9.78 -14.65 14.35
C GLY A 55 8.80 -13.70 15.04
N ASN A 56 8.66 -13.84 16.36
CA ASN A 56 7.82 -12.99 17.18
C ASN A 56 8.55 -12.66 18.51
N ILE A 57 9.53 -11.76 18.45
CA ILE A 57 10.28 -11.29 19.62
C ILE A 57 9.63 -10.01 20.14
N PRO A 58 9.00 -10.02 21.35
CA PRO A 58 8.37 -8.84 21.91
C PRO A 58 9.34 -7.65 22.01
N GLY A 59 8.89 -6.47 21.58
CA GLY A 59 9.70 -5.25 21.60
C GLY A 59 10.82 -5.16 20.55
N LYS A 60 10.98 -6.16 19.66
CA LYS A 60 11.95 -6.09 18.56
C LYS A 60 11.35 -6.38 17.18
N THR A 61 10.75 -7.54 17.00
CA THR A 61 10.23 -8.00 15.68
C THR A 61 8.73 -8.25 15.69
N GLN A 62 8.08 -8.02 16.82
CA GLN A 62 6.64 -8.19 16.98
C GLN A 62 5.87 -7.14 16.18
N THR A 63 5.05 -7.60 15.25
CA THR A 63 4.06 -6.79 14.53
C THR A 63 2.72 -6.88 15.23
N MET A 64 1.79 -5.96 14.91
CA MET A 64 0.41 -6.03 15.43
C MET A 64 -0.25 -7.37 15.08
N SER A 65 -0.01 -7.91 13.88
CA SER A 65 -0.54 -9.22 13.46
C SER A 65 0.02 -10.38 14.30
N THR A 66 1.33 -10.40 14.58
CA THR A 66 1.92 -11.46 15.42
C THR A 66 1.57 -11.28 16.91
N ALA A 67 1.31 -10.06 17.37
CA ALA A 67 0.85 -9.77 18.72
C ALA A 67 -0.56 -10.33 18.99
N ILE A 68 -1.50 -10.15 18.05
CA ILE A 68 -2.85 -10.73 18.14
C ILE A 68 -2.75 -12.25 18.24
N TYR A 69 -1.96 -12.88 17.36
CA TYR A 69 -1.76 -14.32 17.39
C TYR A 69 -1.19 -14.80 18.73
N ALA A 70 -0.17 -14.13 19.25
CA ALA A 70 0.42 -14.48 20.54
C ALA A 70 -0.56 -14.33 21.71
N ALA A 71 -1.37 -13.28 21.72
CA ALA A 71 -2.40 -13.06 22.76
C ALA A 71 -3.47 -14.15 22.73
N VAL A 72 -3.94 -14.54 21.54
CA VAL A 72 -4.87 -15.67 21.38
C VAL A 72 -4.26 -16.98 21.87
N GLN A 73 -2.99 -17.26 21.52
CA GLN A 73 -2.28 -18.45 21.99
C GLN A 73 -2.07 -18.47 23.51
N ALA A 74 -1.96 -17.30 24.15
CA ALA A 74 -1.87 -17.16 25.60
C ALA A 74 -3.24 -17.19 26.30
N ASN A 75 -4.33 -17.38 25.56
CA ASN A 75 -5.71 -17.31 26.04
C ASN A 75 -6.07 -15.95 26.68
N ASP A 76 -5.37 -14.87 26.29
CA ASP A 76 -5.63 -13.49 26.68
C ASP A 76 -6.53 -12.83 25.64
N GLN A 77 -7.84 -13.03 25.78
CA GLN A 77 -8.85 -12.52 24.85
C GLN A 77 -8.98 -10.99 24.91
N GLU A 78 -8.75 -10.38 26.08
CA GLU A 78 -8.85 -8.93 26.23
C GLU A 78 -7.77 -8.23 25.41
N SER A 79 -6.51 -8.64 25.56
CA SER A 79 -5.40 -8.09 24.78
C SER A 79 -5.58 -8.37 23.28
N ALA A 80 -6.02 -9.58 22.91
CA ALA A 80 -6.25 -9.94 21.51
C ALA A 80 -7.31 -9.03 20.86
N PHE A 81 -8.42 -8.79 21.56
CA PHE A 81 -9.49 -7.93 21.06
C PHE A 81 -9.04 -6.48 20.93
N LEU A 82 -8.32 -5.96 21.92
CA LEU A 82 -7.80 -4.59 21.90
C LEU A 82 -6.86 -4.37 20.70
N TRP A 83 -5.91 -5.26 20.47
CA TRP A 83 -5.02 -5.18 19.30
C TRP A 83 -5.77 -5.31 17.97
N ALA A 84 -6.78 -6.18 17.90
CA ALA A 84 -7.61 -6.35 16.71
C ALA A 84 -8.40 -5.06 16.37
N VAL A 85 -9.01 -4.42 17.36
CA VAL A 85 -9.74 -3.15 17.15
C VAL A 85 -8.79 -2.05 16.71
N ILE A 86 -7.61 -1.94 17.34
CA ILE A 86 -6.60 -0.93 16.98
C ILE A 86 -6.15 -1.09 15.53
N ILE A 87 -5.79 -2.31 15.10
CA ILE A 87 -5.31 -2.53 13.73
C ILE A 87 -6.42 -2.30 12.69
N ILE A 88 -7.68 -2.65 13.01
CA ILE A 88 -8.82 -2.39 12.13
C ILE A 88 -9.03 -0.88 11.95
N ILE A 89 -9.11 -0.13 13.05
CA ILE A 89 -9.29 1.34 12.99
C ILE A 89 -8.13 1.99 12.26
N PHE A 90 -6.89 1.60 12.58
CA PHE A 90 -5.70 2.14 11.92
C PHE A 90 -5.70 1.85 10.42
N SER A 91 -6.02 0.61 10.02
CA SER A 91 -6.08 0.23 8.60
C SER A 91 -7.16 1.02 7.85
N LEU A 92 -8.35 1.20 8.45
CA LEU A 92 -9.43 2.00 7.89
C LEU A 92 -9.02 3.46 7.70
N LEU A 93 -8.39 4.07 8.70
CA LEU A 93 -7.91 5.46 8.62
C LEU A 93 -6.87 5.63 7.51
N VAL A 94 -5.88 4.74 7.43
CA VAL A 94 -4.84 4.81 6.39
C VAL A 94 -5.45 4.61 5.00
N MET A 95 -6.32 3.61 4.83
CA MET A 95 -7.01 3.37 3.56
C MET A 95 -7.91 4.54 3.16
N MET A 96 -8.67 5.11 4.09
CA MET A 96 -9.51 6.29 3.83
C MET A 96 -8.65 7.49 3.42
N PHE A 97 -7.54 7.74 4.12
CA PHE A 97 -6.63 8.82 3.78
C PHE A 97 -6.02 8.65 2.38
N MET A 98 -5.52 7.45 2.06
CA MET A 98 -4.97 7.18 0.73
C MET A 98 -6.04 7.24 -0.37
N ASN A 99 -7.25 6.73 -0.12
CA ASN A 99 -8.36 6.81 -1.07
C ASN A 99 -8.82 8.26 -1.31
N TYR A 100 -8.86 9.09 -0.26
CA TYR A 100 -9.14 10.51 -0.40
C TYR A 100 -8.07 11.22 -1.23
N TRP A 101 -6.79 10.93 -0.98
CA TRP A 101 -5.69 11.52 -1.75
C TRP A 101 -5.72 11.11 -3.23
N LEU A 102 -6.02 9.83 -3.49
CA LEU A 102 -6.28 9.31 -4.84
C LEU A 102 -7.41 10.06 -5.56
N LYS A 103 -8.56 10.25 -4.88
CA LYS A 103 -9.72 10.94 -5.45
C LYS A 103 -9.41 12.40 -5.75
N LYS A 104 -8.70 13.09 -4.86
CA LYS A 104 -8.24 14.48 -5.07
C LYS A 104 -7.29 14.59 -6.27
N GLN A 105 -6.44 13.59 -6.49
CA GLN A 105 -5.53 13.58 -7.63
C GLN A 105 -6.26 13.31 -8.96
N LYS A 106 -7.24 12.39 -8.97
CA LYS A 106 -8.07 12.14 -10.17
C LYS A 106 -8.84 13.41 -10.59
N SER A 107 -9.39 14.14 -9.62
CA SER A 107 -10.08 15.42 -9.82
C SER A 107 -9.19 16.58 -10.28
N MET A 108 -7.86 16.49 -10.16
CA MET A 108 -6.93 17.49 -10.69
C MET A 108 -6.49 17.19 -12.14
N ILE A 109 -6.80 15.99 -12.64
CA ILE A 109 -6.38 15.52 -13.97
C ILE A 109 -7.56 15.54 -14.95
N GLU A 110 -8.80 15.38 -14.46
CA GLU A 110 -10.05 15.71 -15.19
C GLU A 110 -10.26 17.23 -15.28
#